data_AF-A0A8T4TCX0-F1
#
_entry.id   AF-A0A8T4TCX0-F1
#
_cell.length_a   1.000
_cell.length_b   1.000
_cell.length_c   1.000
_cell.angle_alpha   90.00
_cell.angle_beta   90.00
_cell.angle_gamma   90.00
#
_symmetry.space_group_name_H-M   'P 1'
#
loop_
_entity.id
_entity.type
_entity.pdbx_description
1 polymer ?
#
loop_
_entity_poly.entity_id
_entity_poly.type
_entity_poly.pdbx_seq_one_letter_code
_entity_poly.pdbx_strand_id
1 'polypeptide(L)'
;MSKKMFMMLLLALIVPAAYAYSAGEFLDDFRSIFTGFTVGSEVQDSSDSKSAPVDSTKNSSDVSTPQKTIPSTSQKTSIGGVSCRESWACTPWSECTNSQRTRKCTDTNQCGTSSSKPSEAEPCIVQGCQDGTPTGQCSSEKPLYCSGGNLIPNCEICGCSLNYICEESLCIENVDGEETTDPEILNLPPVIQEIEDMNVLLGEPFSVYISATDIDDDSLTYYFQNQDNFYSTDYLDCSIAQGAVSCSTKKSGDTHLVISVSDGIDETSASFGVSIINQIPEEGDVVGGIYNTEPIANAGSDITSPPNQGIILDASLSYDAENNIGPDSYRWDEGGTLIASEKITRLELSEGDHSITLTVTDFEGESSEDTVNVKIMEKTTCSQTSTNYFPDDTICNKAWPSNEGVDIKINSQSKSCDTFEVCSESLDPVIEDAIKCSNDQLEESSKIEPCNYAKKYGANAKSIQALYIIKSMGRSAVYMKGYYDAEMCCKGVKELCPSQNYLYRAEPLPQDLKNRGLRCPNTPENNPPGEWLSSTNLQLNSVALSEVPTHASLNILKTGTCVDYSAAVTTLLRKLGYKEDEVYTVEASNHAYNLVRFPLERYYTIIDMTGNNEGIKPGKVPSGYDYCENIINC
;
A
#
# COMPACT_ATOMS: atom_id res chain seq x y z
N MET A 1 3.54 56.19 7.53
CA MET A 1 4.71 57.04 7.18
C MET A 1 5.47 56.41 6.01
N SER A 2 6.47 57.09 5.43
CA SER A 2 6.87 56.91 4.02
C SER A 2 7.71 55.67 3.67
N LYS A 3 7.54 55.18 2.43
CA LYS A 3 8.53 54.38 1.66
C LYS A 3 9.81 55.21 1.36
N LYS A 4 10.94 54.50 1.14
CA LYS A 4 12.09 54.76 0.22
C LYS A 4 13.49 54.70 0.85
N MET A 5 14.45 54.23 0.01
CA MET A 5 15.89 54.03 0.24
C MET A 5 16.19 52.83 1.17
N PHE A 6 17.09 51.90 0.83
CA PHE A 6 18.31 52.05 0.03
C PHE A 6 18.52 50.89 -0.98
N MET A 7 19.05 51.17 -2.18
CA MET A 7 19.45 50.18 -3.19
C MET A 7 20.72 50.67 -3.91
N MET A 8 21.50 49.73 -4.45
CA MET A 8 22.72 49.86 -5.27
C MET A 8 24.06 49.97 -4.53
N LEU A 9 24.89 48.93 -4.71
CA LEU A 9 26.13 49.11 -5.46
C LEU A 9 26.42 47.89 -6.37
N LEU A 10 26.92 48.24 -7.55
CA LEU A 10 27.41 47.50 -8.72
C LEU A 10 28.38 46.31 -8.44
N LEU A 11 28.81 45.45 -9.37
CA LEU A 11 28.46 44.95 -10.73
C LEU A 11 29.77 44.35 -11.33
N ALA A 12 29.71 43.15 -11.93
CA ALA A 12 30.68 42.53 -12.87
C ALA A 12 32.10 42.10 -12.40
N LEU A 13 32.52 40.87 -12.79
CA LEU A 13 33.34 40.62 -14.00
C LEU A 13 33.80 39.14 -14.18
N ILE A 14 33.70 38.66 -15.44
CA ILE A 14 34.59 37.70 -16.16
C ILE A 14 34.48 36.16 -15.90
N VAL A 15 33.90 35.50 -16.91
CA VAL A 15 34.15 34.13 -17.44
C VAL A 15 35.29 34.29 -18.49
N PRO A 16 36.27 33.36 -18.77
CA PRO A 16 36.00 32.05 -19.41
C PRO A 16 37.08 30.91 -19.37
N ALA A 17 36.83 29.88 -20.21
CA ALA A 17 37.70 28.81 -20.77
C ALA A 17 37.56 27.41 -20.11
N ALA A 18 37.05 26.32 -20.70
CA ALA A 18 36.85 25.83 -22.10
C ALA A 18 38.00 25.02 -22.73
N TYR A 19 37.62 24.00 -23.54
CA TYR A 19 38.42 23.01 -24.30
C TYR A 19 39.12 21.90 -23.49
N ALA A 20 39.28 20.65 -23.97
CA ALA A 20 38.60 19.85 -25.01
C ALA A 20 39.19 18.41 -24.99
N TYR A 21 38.47 17.39 -25.49
CA TYR A 21 38.96 16.51 -26.58
C TYR A 21 37.85 15.58 -27.12
N SER A 22 38.12 14.93 -28.25
CA SER A 22 37.16 14.37 -29.21
C SER A 22 36.78 12.90 -29.04
N ALA A 23 35.67 12.54 -29.70
CA ALA A 23 35.15 11.19 -29.89
C ALA A 23 36.09 10.21 -30.62
N GLY A 24 35.73 8.92 -30.51
CA GLY A 24 36.20 7.84 -31.38
C GLY A 24 35.65 6.47 -30.95
N GLU A 25 34.65 5.97 -31.68
CA GLU A 25 34.55 4.59 -32.23
C GLU A 25 34.51 3.38 -31.25
N PHE A 26 33.80 2.26 -31.48
CA PHE A 26 33.10 1.71 -32.66
C PHE A 26 31.93 0.78 -32.21
N LEU A 27 31.05 0.34 -33.12
CA LEU A 27 29.89 -0.54 -32.85
C LEU A 27 30.15 -2.04 -33.16
N ASP A 28 29.12 -2.86 -32.96
CA ASP A 28 28.97 -4.31 -33.23
C ASP A 28 29.49 -5.25 -32.11
N ASP A 29 28.86 -6.39 -31.79
CA ASP A 29 27.80 -7.14 -32.50
C ASP A 29 26.88 -7.90 -31.52
N PHE A 30 25.62 -8.20 -31.90
CA PHE A 30 24.66 -8.90 -31.04
C PHE A 30 23.70 -9.81 -31.85
N ARG A 31 24.14 -11.02 -32.24
CA ARG A 31 23.27 -12.21 -32.40
C ARG A 31 24.01 -13.53 -32.71
N SER A 32 24.15 -14.38 -31.70
CA SER A 32 24.05 -15.87 -31.71
C SER A 32 24.36 -16.36 -30.28
N ILE A 33 23.96 -17.52 -29.74
CA ILE A 33 23.33 -18.76 -30.23
C ILE A 33 22.34 -19.23 -29.14
N PHE A 34 21.16 -19.77 -29.49
CA PHE A 34 20.35 -20.60 -28.57
C PHE A 34 20.48 -22.08 -28.98
N THR A 35 21.40 -22.82 -28.35
CA THR A 35 21.42 -24.30 -28.43
C THR A 35 21.97 -24.90 -27.14
N GLY A 36 21.06 -25.50 -26.37
CA GLY A 36 21.28 -26.71 -25.57
C GLY A 36 22.25 -26.65 -24.39
N PHE A 37 21.74 -26.97 -23.20
CA PHE A 37 22.42 -27.95 -22.36
C PHE A 37 21.40 -28.86 -21.65
N THR A 38 21.55 -30.16 -21.88
CA THR A 38 20.87 -31.22 -21.14
C THR A 38 21.63 -31.51 -19.85
N VAL A 39 20.92 -31.75 -18.74
CA VAL A 39 21.44 -32.52 -17.62
C VAL A 39 20.61 -33.79 -17.53
N GLY A 40 21.28 -34.94 -17.54
CA GLY A 40 20.64 -36.24 -17.38
C GLY A 40 21.13 -36.92 -16.13
N SER A 41 20.22 -37.54 -15.39
CA SER A 41 20.54 -38.54 -14.37
C SER A 41 19.30 -39.38 -14.08
N GLU A 42 19.23 -40.59 -14.62
CA GLU A 42 18.45 -41.67 -13.99
C GLU A 42 19.01 -43.04 -14.41
N VAL A 43 19.05 -43.97 -13.45
CA VAL A 43 19.65 -45.29 -13.61
C VAL A 43 18.54 -46.33 -13.65
N GLN A 44 18.55 -47.11 -14.74
CA GLN A 44 17.96 -48.43 -14.95
C GLN A 44 16.98 -48.99 -13.89
N ASP A 45 15.77 -49.28 -14.33
CA ASP A 45 15.26 -50.65 -14.19
C ASP A 45 14.54 -51.11 -15.48
N SER A 46 14.03 -52.33 -15.52
CA SER A 46 14.13 -53.19 -16.70
C SER A 46 12.87 -54.00 -17.05
N SER A 47 12.81 -54.39 -18.34
CA SER A 47 12.07 -55.51 -18.94
C SER A 47 10.57 -55.38 -19.33
N ASP A 48 10.34 -55.65 -20.62
CA ASP A 48 9.24 -56.42 -21.26
C ASP A 48 7.77 -56.12 -20.94
N SER A 49 6.93 -55.85 -21.96
CA SER A 49 6.53 -56.92 -22.89
C SER A 49 5.75 -56.43 -24.14
N LYS A 50 5.70 -57.28 -25.17
CA LYS A 50 4.97 -57.06 -26.44
C LYS A 50 3.52 -57.54 -26.38
N SER A 51 2.62 -56.90 -27.13
CA SER A 51 1.46 -57.56 -27.75
C SER A 51 1.04 -56.84 -29.03
N ALA A 52 0.50 -57.58 -30.00
CA ALA A 52 0.24 -57.14 -31.38
C ALA A 52 -1.29 -57.00 -31.68
N PRO A 53 -1.72 -56.56 -32.88
CA PRO A 53 -3.03 -55.92 -33.09
C PRO A 53 -4.17 -56.88 -33.48
N VAL A 54 -5.40 -56.36 -33.50
CA VAL A 54 -6.56 -56.95 -34.19
C VAL A 54 -7.29 -55.90 -35.04
N ASP A 55 -7.73 -56.33 -36.21
CA ASP A 55 -8.38 -55.61 -37.32
C ASP A 55 -9.92 -55.56 -37.17
N SER A 56 -10.57 -54.56 -37.78
CA SER A 56 -11.79 -54.81 -38.57
C SER A 56 -12.20 -53.62 -39.44
N THR A 57 -12.25 -53.87 -40.75
CA THR A 57 -12.71 -52.95 -41.81
C THR A 57 -14.24 -52.76 -41.86
N LYS A 58 -14.69 -51.64 -42.45
CA LYS A 58 -15.97 -51.56 -43.20
C LYS A 58 -15.92 -50.50 -44.30
N ASN A 59 -16.65 -50.75 -45.39
CA ASN A 59 -16.57 -50.03 -46.68
C ASN A 59 -17.99 -49.90 -47.29
N SER A 60 -18.32 -48.76 -47.94
CA SER A 60 -19.27 -48.63 -49.08
C SER A 60 -19.67 -47.18 -49.40
N SER A 61 -19.41 -46.73 -50.65
CA SER A 61 -20.33 -46.18 -51.69
C SER A 61 -21.71 -45.56 -51.31
N ASP A 62 -22.31 -44.57 -52.01
CA ASP A 62 -22.00 -43.95 -53.33
C ASP A 62 -22.82 -42.64 -53.64
N VAL A 63 -22.35 -41.79 -54.59
CA VAL A 63 -23.09 -40.97 -55.63
C VAL A 63 -24.25 -39.98 -55.21
N SER A 64 -24.45 -38.74 -55.72
CA SER A 64 -24.49 -38.18 -57.11
C SER A 64 -24.41 -36.63 -57.20
N THR A 65 -24.13 -36.09 -58.41
CA THR A 65 -24.15 -34.64 -58.82
C THR A 65 -25.23 -34.35 -59.88
N PRO A 66 -25.48 -33.08 -60.27
CA PRO A 66 -25.32 -32.71 -61.70
C PRO A 66 -24.77 -31.29 -62.02
N GLN A 67 -24.36 -31.09 -63.29
CA GLN A 67 -23.85 -29.84 -63.93
C GLN A 67 -24.99 -28.89 -64.42
N LYS A 68 -24.86 -27.74 -65.13
CA LYS A 68 -23.87 -27.22 -66.13
C LYS A 68 -24.21 -25.77 -66.60
N THR A 69 -23.25 -24.93 -67.04
CA THR A 69 -23.19 -24.18 -68.36
C THR A 69 -22.12 -23.06 -68.43
N ILE A 70 -21.69 -22.69 -69.66
CA ILE A 70 -20.65 -21.68 -70.05
C ILE A 70 -21.11 -20.99 -71.37
N PRO A 71 -20.62 -19.79 -71.78
CA PRO A 71 -19.31 -19.60 -72.49
C PRO A 71 -18.56 -18.31 -71.99
N SER A 72 -17.54 -17.68 -72.61
CA SER A 72 -16.89 -17.76 -73.94
C SER A 72 -15.41 -17.26 -74.00
N THR A 73 -14.74 -17.62 -75.10
CA THR A 73 -13.54 -17.09 -75.82
C THR A 73 -13.14 -15.59 -75.67
N SER A 74 -11.89 -15.14 -75.97
CA SER A 74 -10.83 -15.64 -76.88
C SER A 74 -9.37 -15.22 -76.54
N GLN A 75 -8.38 -15.92 -77.12
CA GLN A 75 -6.92 -15.78 -76.95
C GLN A 75 -6.26 -14.62 -77.75
N LYS A 76 -5.04 -14.20 -77.34
CA LYS A 76 -3.89 -14.09 -78.26
C LYS A 76 -2.52 -14.11 -77.55
N THR A 77 -1.48 -14.56 -78.26
CA THR A 77 -0.13 -14.86 -77.75
C THR A 77 0.97 -13.94 -78.30
N SER A 78 2.01 -13.75 -77.47
CA SER A 78 3.45 -13.56 -77.78
C SER A 78 3.90 -12.55 -78.86
N ILE A 79 4.69 -11.54 -78.46
CA ILE A 79 6.10 -11.32 -78.88
C ILE A 79 6.86 -10.78 -77.65
N GLY A 80 8.16 -11.08 -77.51
CA GLY A 80 8.97 -10.77 -76.33
C GLY A 80 9.13 -9.28 -76.00
N GLY A 81 9.10 -8.95 -74.71
CA GLY A 81 9.31 -7.60 -74.18
C GLY A 81 10.63 -7.47 -73.44
N VAL A 82 11.37 -6.40 -73.74
CA VAL A 82 12.53 -5.94 -72.94
C VAL A 82 12.04 -5.67 -71.51
N SER A 83 12.67 -6.25 -70.49
CA SER A 83 12.33 -5.93 -69.10
C SER A 83 12.69 -4.47 -68.82
N CYS A 84 11.68 -3.63 -68.65
CA CYS A 84 11.87 -2.22 -68.31
C CYS A 84 12.60 -2.13 -66.97
N ARG A 85 13.79 -1.51 -66.97
CA ARG A 85 14.56 -1.27 -65.74
C ARG A 85 14.16 0.11 -65.19
N GLU A 86 13.59 0.11 -64.01
CA GLU A 86 13.20 1.32 -63.27
C GLU A 86 14.41 2.27 -63.13
N SER A 87 14.16 3.57 -63.26
CA SER A 87 15.14 4.64 -63.10
C SER A 87 14.54 5.74 -62.23
N TRP A 88 14.89 5.75 -60.96
CA TRP A 88 14.25 6.60 -59.97
C TRP A 88 14.92 7.98 -59.86
N ALA A 89 14.15 9.03 -60.14
CA ALA A 89 14.49 10.40 -59.78
C ALA A 89 13.70 10.80 -58.53
N CYS A 90 14.37 11.31 -57.50
CA CYS A 90 13.74 11.72 -56.24
C CYS A 90 13.85 13.22 -56.01
N THR A 91 12.84 13.80 -55.35
CA THR A 91 12.93 15.14 -54.78
C THR A 91 13.97 15.19 -53.65
N PRO A 92 14.44 16.39 -53.26
CA PRO A 92 15.05 16.59 -51.95
C PRO A 92 14.14 16.08 -50.82
N TRP A 93 14.75 15.78 -49.68
CA TRP A 93 14.03 15.48 -48.44
C TRP A 93 13.30 16.72 -47.90
N SER A 94 12.15 16.50 -47.26
CA SER A 94 11.41 17.50 -46.50
C SER A 94 12.19 17.95 -45.27
N GLU A 95 11.67 18.99 -44.60
CA GLU A 95 12.07 19.29 -43.23
C GLU A 95 11.75 18.12 -42.29
N CYS A 96 12.45 18.07 -41.15
CA CYS A 96 12.32 17.01 -40.16
C CYS A 96 11.14 17.29 -39.22
N THR A 97 10.16 16.40 -39.17
CA THR A 97 8.97 16.52 -38.31
C THR A 97 8.71 15.18 -37.64
N ASN A 98 8.47 15.17 -36.33
CA ASN A 98 8.26 13.94 -35.54
C ASN A 98 9.38 12.89 -35.77
N SER A 99 10.64 13.36 -35.77
CA SER A 99 11.86 12.55 -35.98
C SER A 99 11.94 11.83 -37.34
N GLN A 100 11.14 12.22 -38.33
CA GLN A 100 11.14 11.64 -39.68
C GLN A 100 11.11 12.73 -40.76
N ARG A 101 11.77 12.49 -41.89
CA ARG A 101 11.68 13.31 -43.11
C ARG A 101 11.31 12.46 -44.30
N THR A 102 10.62 13.06 -45.27
CA THR A 102 10.05 12.36 -46.43
C THR A 102 10.48 12.97 -47.76
N ARG A 103 10.48 12.17 -48.83
CA ARG A 103 10.73 12.64 -50.20
C ARG A 103 9.87 11.85 -51.18
N LYS A 104 9.73 12.33 -52.41
CA LYS A 104 8.99 11.61 -53.46
C LYS A 104 9.94 11.15 -54.57
N CYS A 105 9.89 9.87 -54.89
CA CYS A 105 10.65 9.23 -55.96
C CYS A 105 9.72 8.79 -57.09
N THR A 106 10.01 9.18 -58.32
CA THR A 106 9.26 8.79 -59.52
C THR A 106 10.16 8.06 -60.51
N ASP A 107 9.68 6.92 -61.02
CA ASP A 107 10.36 6.19 -62.08
C ASP A 107 10.22 6.95 -63.40
N THR A 108 11.34 7.49 -63.89
CA THR A 108 11.41 8.24 -65.15
C THR A 108 11.14 7.37 -66.37
N ASN A 109 11.36 6.06 -66.24
CA ASN A 109 11.15 5.09 -67.33
C ASN A 109 9.73 4.53 -67.35
N GLN A 110 8.90 4.86 -66.34
CA GLN A 110 7.48 4.49 -66.24
C GLN A 110 7.24 2.98 -66.39
N CYS A 111 8.13 2.15 -65.83
CA CYS A 111 8.10 0.69 -65.93
C CYS A 111 6.90 0.04 -65.21
N GLY A 112 6.21 0.78 -64.33
CA GLY A 112 5.00 0.33 -63.63
C GLY A 112 5.24 -0.64 -62.47
N THR A 113 6.50 -0.95 -62.17
CA THR A 113 6.94 -1.78 -61.04
C THR A 113 7.59 -0.93 -59.94
N SER A 114 7.65 -1.45 -58.71
CA SER A 114 8.27 -0.77 -57.54
C SER A 114 9.41 -1.59 -56.92
N SER A 115 10.04 -2.45 -57.70
CA SER A 115 10.97 -3.50 -57.25
C SER A 115 12.33 -2.96 -56.79
N SER A 116 12.71 -1.77 -57.25
CA SER A 116 13.94 -1.07 -56.88
C SER A 116 13.70 0.36 -56.39
N LYS A 117 12.47 0.67 -55.95
CA LYS A 117 12.08 1.99 -55.47
C LYS A 117 12.87 2.40 -54.22
N PRO A 118 13.59 3.54 -54.22
CA PRO A 118 14.28 4.04 -53.02
C PRO A 118 13.31 4.40 -51.90
N SER A 119 13.77 4.35 -50.63
CA SER A 119 12.94 4.81 -49.51
C SER A 119 12.54 6.27 -49.67
N GLU A 120 11.28 6.54 -49.32
CA GLU A 120 10.61 7.84 -49.31
C GLU A 120 10.43 8.41 -47.90
N ALA A 121 10.87 7.69 -46.87
CA ALA A 121 10.92 8.15 -45.48
C ALA A 121 12.22 7.67 -44.80
N GLU A 122 12.85 8.53 -43.99
CA GLU A 122 14.02 8.19 -43.18
C GLU A 122 14.01 8.96 -41.84
N PRO A 123 14.58 8.40 -40.76
CA PRO A 123 14.67 9.08 -39.47
C PRO A 123 15.62 10.28 -39.55
N CYS A 124 15.34 11.31 -38.76
CA CYS A 124 16.16 12.51 -38.67
C CYS A 124 16.13 13.08 -37.24
N ILE A 125 17.22 13.77 -36.87
CA ILE A 125 17.35 14.41 -35.56
C ILE A 125 16.94 15.88 -35.71
N VAL A 126 15.93 16.30 -34.94
CA VAL A 126 15.55 17.72 -34.81
C VAL A 126 16.59 18.41 -33.91
N GLN A 127 17.00 19.64 -34.23
CA GLN A 127 17.95 20.37 -33.40
C GLN A 127 17.42 20.51 -31.96
N GLY A 128 18.24 20.12 -30.98
CA GLY A 128 17.98 20.32 -29.56
C GLY A 128 18.50 21.67 -29.06
N CYS A 129 18.26 21.94 -27.78
CA CYS A 129 18.75 23.08 -27.05
C CYS A 129 20.17 22.88 -26.51
N GLN A 130 20.72 23.91 -25.90
CA GLN A 130 22.13 24.00 -25.47
C GLN A 130 22.56 22.91 -24.45
N ASP A 131 21.61 22.34 -23.71
CA ASP A 131 21.77 21.23 -22.76
C ASP A 131 21.61 19.83 -23.39
N GLY A 132 21.24 19.76 -24.68
CA GLY A 132 20.91 18.52 -25.37
C GLY A 132 19.42 18.15 -25.37
N THR A 133 18.56 18.91 -24.69
CA THR A 133 17.10 18.66 -24.67
C THR A 133 16.50 18.81 -26.08
N PRO A 134 15.76 17.82 -26.61
CA PRO A 134 15.11 17.94 -27.92
C PRO A 134 14.09 19.08 -27.98
N THR A 135 13.98 19.77 -29.12
CA THR A 135 12.92 20.79 -29.31
C THR A 135 11.54 20.18 -29.09
N GLY A 136 10.76 20.78 -28.19
CA GLY A 136 9.47 20.27 -27.74
C GLY A 136 9.49 19.46 -26.45
N GLN A 137 10.63 19.33 -25.77
CA GLN A 137 10.78 18.59 -24.51
C GLN A 137 11.29 19.46 -23.36
N CYS A 138 11.12 18.95 -22.14
CA CYS A 138 11.58 19.56 -20.90
C CYS A 138 13.01 19.15 -20.58
N SER A 139 13.80 20.11 -20.09
CA SER A 139 15.12 19.88 -19.53
C SER A 139 15.03 19.16 -18.17
N SER A 140 16.12 18.51 -17.79
CA SER A 140 16.35 18.08 -16.40
C SER A 140 16.45 19.27 -15.43
N GLU A 141 16.86 20.45 -15.91
CA GLU A 141 16.84 21.69 -15.12
C GLU A 141 15.45 22.33 -15.21
N LYS A 142 14.56 21.97 -14.28
CA LYS A 142 13.23 22.57 -14.19
C LYS A 142 13.33 24.08 -13.89
N PRO A 143 12.46 24.93 -14.49
CA PRO A 143 11.33 24.59 -15.36
C PRO A 143 11.63 24.73 -16.88
N LEU A 144 12.86 24.46 -17.34
CA LEU A 144 13.25 24.82 -18.70
C LEU A 144 12.62 23.89 -19.75
N TYR A 145 12.00 24.49 -20.76
CA TYR A 145 11.42 23.85 -21.93
C TYR A 145 12.21 24.24 -23.19
N CYS A 146 12.50 23.29 -24.06
CA CYS A 146 13.25 23.55 -25.28
C CYS A 146 12.35 24.03 -26.43
N SER A 147 12.46 25.31 -26.78
CA SER A 147 11.67 25.93 -27.86
C SER A 147 12.58 26.67 -28.85
N GLY A 148 12.55 26.25 -30.12
CA GLY A 148 13.33 26.88 -31.20
C GLY A 148 14.85 26.89 -30.95
N GLY A 149 15.39 25.83 -30.34
CA GLY A 149 16.80 25.68 -30.00
C GLY A 149 17.26 26.48 -28.76
N ASN A 150 16.36 27.15 -28.05
CA ASN A 150 16.66 27.85 -26.79
C ASN A 150 15.86 27.24 -25.63
N LEU A 151 16.50 27.14 -24.45
CA LEU A 151 15.80 26.83 -23.22
C LEU A 151 15.05 28.08 -22.74
N ILE A 152 13.74 27.95 -22.59
CA ILE A 152 12.87 28.97 -22.01
C ILE A 152 12.19 28.42 -20.76
N PRO A 153 12.07 29.17 -19.66
CA PRO A 153 11.24 28.74 -18.53
C PRO A 153 9.79 28.51 -18.97
N ASN A 154 9.26 27.32 -18.69
CA ASN A 154 7.85 26.99 -18.84
C ASN A 154 7.45 25.89 -17.84
N CYS A 155 7.15 26.31 -16.61
CA CYS A 155 6.73 25.39 -15.54
C CYS A 155 5.33 24.78 -15.77
N GLU A 156 4.50 25.38 -16.64
CA GLU A 156 3.18 24.85 -16.98
C GLU A 156 3.28 23.54 -17.76
N ILE A 157 4.36 23.37 -18.53
CA ILE A 157 4.68 22.15 -19.28
C ILE A 157 5.68 21.26 -18.50
N CYS A 158 6.67 21.87 -17.83
CA CYS A 158 7.81 21.13 -17.25
C CYS A 158 7.80 20.96 -15.72
N GLY A 159 6.83 21.58 -15.05
CA GLY A 159 6.71 21.59 -13.60
C GLY A 159 7.85 22.31 -12.90
N CYS A 160 7.83 22.26 -11.56
CA CYS A 160 8.84 22.86 -10.70
C CYS A 160 9.60 21.82 -9.86
N SER A 161 10.69 22.27 -9.26
CA SER A 161 11.44 21.55 -8.23
C SER A 161 10.68 21.56 -6.90
N LEU A 162 11.02 20.65 -5.99
CA LEU A 162 10.37 20.53 -4.68
C LEU A 162 10.39 21.89 -3.93
N ASN A 163 9.26 22.27 -3.33
CA ASN A 163 9.03 23.56 -2.65
C ASN A 163 8.93 24.82 -3.53
N TYR A 164 8.82 24.66 -4.86
CA TYR A 164 8.51 25.78 -5.77
C TYR A 164 7.16 25.54 -6.47
N ILE A 165 6.35 26.58 -6.61
CA ILE A 165 5.09 26.55 -7.37
C ILE A 165 5.26 27.25 -8.73
N CYS A 166 4.40 26.88 -9.67
CA CYS A 166 4.42 27.41 -11.02
C CYS A 166 3.52 28.66 -11.12
N GLU A 167 4.11 29.81 -11.44
CA GLU A 167 3.38 31.06 -11.68
C GLU A 167 3.97 31.76 -12.91
N GLU A 168 3.12 32.16 -13.87
CA GLU A 168 3.50 32.77 -15.15
C GLU A 168 4.70 32.09 -15.85
N SER A 169 4.63 30.76 -16.00
CA SER A 169 5.69 29.92 -16.60
C SER A 169 7.06 29.91 -15.86
N LEU A 170 7.18 30.53 -14.68
CA LEU A 170 8.35 30.53 -13.80
C LEU A 170 8.11 29.73 -12.51
N CYS A 171 9.18 29.19 -11.93
CA CYS A 171 9.13 28.58 -10.59
C CYS A 171 9.45 29.62 -9.53
N ILE A 172 8.49 29.88 -8.63
CA ILE A 172 8.67 30.76 -7.49
C ILE A 172 8.80 29.96 -6.20
N GLU A 173 9.68 30.44 -5.32
CA GLU A 173 10.03 29.80 -4.05
C GLU A 173 8.84 29.96 -3.08
N ASN A 174 8.36 28.87 -2.48
CA ASN A 174 7.22 28.93 -1.57
C ASN A 174 7.65 29.47 -0.19
N VAL A 175 7.72 30.79 -0.07
CA VAL A 175 8.23 31.49 1.13
C VAL A 175 7.14 31.80 2.16
N ASP A 176 5.88 31.88 1.75
CA ASP A 176 4.77 32.21 2.62
C ASP A 176 4.09 30.94 3.17
N GLY A 177 4.77 30.32 4.14
CA GLY A 177 4.15 29.42 5.11
C GLY A 177 3.28 30.17 6.11
N GLU A 178 2.44 31.08 5.63
CA GLU A 178 1.35 31.67 6.41
C GLU A 178 0.20 30.65 6.41
N GLU A 179 -0.29 30.30 7.60
CA GLU A 179 -1.39 29.35 7.76
C GLU A 179 -2.62 29.88 7.01
N THR A 180 -2.97 29.24 5.89
CA THR A 180 -4.34 29.31 5.39
C THR A 180 -5.20 28.50 6.35
N THR A 181 -5.66 29.17 7.41
CA THR A 181 -6.79 28.72 8.23
C THR A 181 -8.05 28.78 7.36
N ASP A 182 -8.22 27.79 6.50
CA ASP A 182 -9.52 27.42 5.97
C ASP A 182 -9.79 25.96 6.31
N PRO A 183 -10.44 25.70 7.48
CA PRO A 183 -10.81 24.37 7.89
C PRO A 183 -12.10 23.96 7.18
N GLU A 184 -12.03 23.68 5.88
CA GLU A 184 -12.91 22.65 5.32
C GLU A 184 -12.42 21.31 5.87
N ILE A 185 -13.04 20.96 7.00
CA ILE A 185 -13.04 19.64 7.62
C ILE A 185 -13.18 18.63 6.47
N LEU A 186 -12.25 17.68 6.37
CA LEU A 186 -12.43 16.53 5.49
C LEU A 186 -13.42 15.56 6.15
N ASN A 187 -14.66 16.03 6.32
CA ASN A 187 -15.77 15.26 6.85
C ASN A 187 -15.95 14.05 5.94
N LEU A 188 -15.96 12.85 6.52
CA LEU A 188 -16.24 11.63 5.80
C LEU A 188 -17.61 11.12 6.26
N PRO A 189 -18.57 10.90 5.34
CA PRO A 189 -19.92 10.56 5.73
C PRO A 189 -19.95 9.25 6.55
N PRO A 190 -20.85 9.14 7.54
CA PRO A 190 -20.94 7.98 8.40
C PRO A 190 -21.23 6.71 7.60
N VAL A 191 -20.64 5.60 8.01
CA VAL A 191 -20.83 4.30 7.35
C VAL A 191 -21.82 3.47 8.16
N ILE A 192 -22.98 3.18 7.58
CA ILE A 192 -23.99 2.28 8.16
C ILE A 192 -23.54 0.82 7.95
N GLN A 193 -23.57 0.01 9.00
CA GLN A 193 -23.32 -1.44 8.90
C GLN A 193 -24.43 -2.12 8.08
N GLU A 194 -24.10 -3.20 7.36
CA GLU A 194 -25.07 -3.92 6.53
C GLU A 194 -26.28 -4.43 7.36
N ILE A 195 -27.49 -4.19 6.84
CA ILE A 195 -28.77 -4.54 7.47
C ILE A 195 -29.45 -5.57 6.58
N GLU A 196 -29.80 -6.74 7.11
CA GLU A 196 -30.50 -7.77 6.36
C GLU A 196 -32.02 -7.51 6.26
N ASP A 197 -32.65 -8.07 5.23
CA ASP A 197 -34.11 -8.04 5.04
C ASP A 197 -34.80 -8.94 6.08
N MET A 198 -35.84 -8.43 6.75
CA MET A 198 -36.52 -9.13 7.84
C MET A 198 -37.96 -9.54 7.48
N ASN A 199 -38.46 -10.61 8.10
CA ASN A 199 -39.87 -11.00 8.03
C ASN A 199 -40.50 -10.84 9.42
N VAL A 200 -41.72 -10.29 9.49
CA VAL A 200 -42.39 -10.02 10.77
C VAL A 200 -43.86 -10.46 10.74
N LEU A 201 -44.41 -10.85 11.89
CA LEU A 201 -45.80 -11.28 11.99
C LEU A 201 -46.75 -10.10 12.16
N LEU A 202 -47.87 -10.12 11.43
CA LEU A 202 -48.90 -9.10 11.55
C LEU A 202 -49.55 -9.12 12.94
N GLY A 203 -49.46 -8.00 13.64
CA GLY A 203 -49.95 -7.81 15.01
C GLY A 203 -48.81 -7.72 16.04
N GLU A 204 -47.64 -8.27 15.73
CA GLU A 204 -46.47 -8.20 16.61
C GLU A 204 -45.66 -6.91 16.35
N PRO A 205 -45.11 -6.29 17.41
CA PRO A 205 -44.07 -5.27 17.29
C PRO A 205 -42.72 -5.92 16.96
N PHE A 206 -41.75 -5.11 16.54
CA PHE A 206 -40.36 -5.52 16.42
C PHE A 206 -39.42 -4.34 16.68
N SER A 207 -38.18 -4.63 17.05
CA SER A 207 -37.09 -3.66 17.16
C SER A 207 -35.90 -4.10 16.30
N VAL A 208 -35.08 -3.14 15.88
CA VAL A 208 -33.79 -3.37 15.21
C VAL A 208 -32.84 -2.21 15.53
N TYR A 209 -31.56 -2.50 15.74
CA TYR A 209 -30.55 -1.48 15.97
C TYR A 209 -29.78 -1.17 14.68
N ILE A 210 -29.76 0.11 14.31
CA ILE A 210 -29.00 0.62 13.17
C ILE A 210 -27.64 1.06 13.69
N SER A 211 -26.61 0.24 13.49
CA SER A 211 -25.24 0.62 13.82
C SER A 211 -24.60 1.38 12.66
N ALA A 212 -23.98 2.52 12.96
CA ALA A 212 -23.12 3.25 12.05
C ALA A 212 -21.83 3.67 12.77
N THR A 213 -20.75 3.81 12.02
CA THR A 213 -19.45 4.29 12.49
C THR A 213 -19.02 5.52 11.73
N ASP A 214 -18.44 6.47 12.44
CA ASP A 214 -17.74 7.60 11.86
C ASP A 214 -16.22 7.46 12.06
N ILE A 215 -15.43 7.96 11.12
CA ILE A 215 -13.95 7.91 11.18
C ILE A 215 -13.35 9.21 11.71
N ASP A 216 -14.10 10.29 11.72
CA ASP A 216 -13.72 11.57 12.32
C ASP A 216 -14.30 11.74 13.76
N ASP A 217 -15.03 10.72 14.26
CA ASP A 217 -15.63 10.60 15.62
C ASP A 217 -16.72 11.65 15.92
N ASP A 218 -17.43 12.09 14.88
CA ASP A 218 -18.52 13.06 14.98
C ASP A 218 -19.83 12.45 15.54
N SER A 219 -20.65 13.30 16.15
CA SER A 219 -21.85 12.89 16.90
C SER A 219 -23.02 12.50 15.98
N LEU A 220 -23.15 11.20 15.71
CA LEU A 220 -24.16 10.67 14.78
C LEU A 220 -25.62 10.87 15.22
N THR A 221 -26.43 11.33 14.27
CA THR A 221 -27.88 11.52 14.39
C THR A 221 -28.61 10.62 13.39
N TYR A 222 -29.66 9.94 13.84
CA TYR A 222 -30.38 8.89 13.09
C TYR A 222 -31.84 9.30 12.86
N TYR A 223 -32.35 9.15 11.63
CA TYR A 223 -33.73 9.48 11.26
C TYR A 223 -34.25 8.64 10.09
N PHE A 224 -35.57 8.66 9.87
CA PHE A 224 -36.18 8.17 8.63
C PHE A 224 -36.16 9.26 7.54
N GLN A 225 -36.61 8.92 6.33
CA GLN A 225 -36.70 9.86 5.21
C GLN A 225 -37.30 11.22 5.59
N ASN A 226 -36.67 12.31 5.12
CA ASN A 226 -37.03 13.70 5.37
C ASN A 226 -36.73 14.25 6.79
N GLN A 227 -35.78 13.65 7.52
CA GLN A 227 -35.35 14.09 8.86
C GLN A 227 -36.43 13.94 9.95
N ASP A 228 -37.38 13.02 9.76
CA ASP A 228 -38.39 12.67 10.75
C ASP A 228 -37.96 11.47 11.61
N ASN A 229 -38.12 11.58 12.93
CA ASN A 229 -37.87 10.46 13.88
C ASN A 229 -39.06 9.47 13.97
N PHE A 230 -40.11 9.70 13.20
CA PHE A 230 -41.31 8.85 13.12
C PHE A 230 -41.64 8.54 11.66
N TYR A 231 -41.97 7.29 11.37
CA TYR A 231 -42.33 6.83 10.03
C TYR A 231 -43.65 6.10 10.07
N SER A 232 -44.62 6.57 9.28
CA SER A 232 -46.00 6.05 9.29
C SER A 232 -46.47 5.75 7.87
N THR A 233 -46.88 4.51 7.63
CA THR A 233 -47.39 4.03 6.33
C THR A 233 -48.68 3.24 6.51
N ASP A 234 -49.22 2.70 5.41
CA ASP A 234 -50.30 1.69 5.43
C ASP A 234 -49.85 0.37 6.08
N TYR A 235 -48.54 0.11 6.20
CA TYR A 235 -47.95 -1.16 6.63
C TYR A 235 -47.39 -1.11 8.06
N LEU A 236 -46.75 0.00 8.44
CA LEU A 236 -46.01 0.17 9.69
C LEU A 236 -46.32 1.51 10.37
N ASP A 237 -46.18 1.55 11.69
CA ASP A 237 -45.83 2.75 12.48
C ASP A 237 -44.51 2.48 13.19
N CYS A 238 -43.48 3.30 12.94
CA CYS A 238 -42.14 3.18 13.50
C CYS A 238 -41.65 4.48 14.13
N SER A 239 -40.75 4.37 15.10
CA SER A 239 -39.98 5.46 15.70
C SER A 239 -38.50 5.09 15.77
N ILE A 240 -37.61 6.08 15.66
CA ILE A 240 -36.15 5.89 15.79
C ILE A 240 -35.55 6.83 16.84
N ALA A 241 -34.64 6.31 17.65
CA ALA A 241 -33.87 7.07 18.63
C ALA A 241 -32.47 6.46 18.81
N GLN A 242 -31.41 7.25 18.56
CA GLN A 242 -30.00 6.84 18.73
C GLN A 242 -29.64 5.49 18.06
N GLY A 243 -30.17 5.26 16.86
CA GLY A 243 -30.00 4.02 16.09
C GLY A 243 -31.06 2.94 16.39
N ALA A 244 -31.70 2.94 17.57
CA ALA A 244 -32.76 1.99 17.89
C ALA A 244 -34.05 2.34 17.13
N VAL A 245 -34.49 1.46 16.24
CA VAL A 245 -35.77 1.51 15.54
C VAL A 245 -36.75 0.57 16.23
N SER A 246 -37.92 1.08 16.60
CA SER A 246 -39.04 0.27 17.11
C SER A 246 -40.27 0.48 16.24
N CYS A 247 -40.88 -0.63 15.81
CA CYS A 247 -41.97 -0.65 14.84
C CYS A 247 -43.17 -1.47 15.33
N SER A 248 -44.35 -1.12 14.82
CA SER A 248 -45.60 -1.85 15.00
C SER A 248 -46.28 -2.08 13.66
N THR A 249 -46.83 -3.28 13.47
CA THR A 249 -47.38 -3.73 12.18
C THR A 249 -48.87 -3.42 12.06
N LYS A 250 -49.30 -2.88 10.91
CA LYS A 250 -50.69 -2.51 10.60
C LYS A 250 -51.37 -3.43 9.60
N LYS A 251 -50.61 -3.93 8.62
CA LYS A 251 -51.13 -4.61 7.45
C LYS A 251 -50.07 -5.53 6.87
N SER A 252 -50.47 -6.71 6.41
CA SER A 252 -49.58 -7.64 5.72
C SER A 252 -49.16 -7.16 4.33
N GLY A 253 -47.94 -7.49 3.94
CA GLY A 253 -47.32 -7.15 2.67
C GLY A 253 -45.88 -6.67 2.86
N ASP A 254 -45.19 -6.49 1.74
CA ASP A 254 -43.77 -6.16 1.73
C ASP A 254 -43.60 -4.64 1.65
N THR A 255 -42.76 -4.08 2.53
CA THR A 255 -42.38 -2.67 2.55
C THR A 255 -40.87 -2.55 2.69
N HIS A 256 -40.31 -1.37 2.51
CA HIS A 256 -38.91 -1.09 2.83
C HIS A 256 -38.86 0.01 3.89
N LEU A 257 -37.91 -0.07 4.80
CA LEU A 257 -37.51 1.05 5.65
C LEU A 257 -36.25 1.67 5.06
N VAL A 258 -36.18 3.00 5.09
CA VAL A 258 -34.98 3.76 4.67
C VAL A 258 -34.56 4.62 5.84
N ILE A 259 -33.36 4.36 6.34
CA ILE A 259 -32.75 5.06 7.47
C ILE A 259 -31.63 5.93 6.93
N SER A 260 -31.55 7.15 7.44
CA SER A 260 -30.45 8.07 7.22
C SER A 260 -29.69 8.30 8.52
N VAL A 261 -28.37 8.38 8.41
CA VAL A 261 -27.46 8.72 9.50
C VAL A 261 -26.60 9.90 9.04
N SER A 262 -26.45 10.91 9.90
CA SER A 262 -25.71 12.13 9.62
C SER A 262 -24.84 12.53 10.81
N ASP A 263 -23.63 12.98 10.49
CA ASP A 263 -22.66 13.61 11.40
C ASP A 263 -23.01 15.09 11.72
N GLY A 264 -23.96 15.68 10.99
CA GLY A 264 -24.35 17.09 11.06
C GLY A 264 -23.88 17.96 9.88
N ILE A 265 -23.06 17.39 8.99
CA ILE A 265 -22.48 17.96 7.77
C ILE A 265 -22.88 17.11 6.55
N ASP A 266 -22.54 15.83 6.53
CA ASP A 266 -22.91 14.85 5.50
C ASP A 266 -23.93 13.80 6.01
N GLU A 267 -24.44 12.97 5.10
CA GLU A 267 -25.48 11.96 5.37
C GLU A 267 -25.23 10.70 4.52
N THR A 268 -25.39 9.53 5.12
CA THR A 268 -25.52 8.24 4.42
C THR A 268 -26.91 7.67 4.67
N SER A 269 -27.52 7.05 3.65
CA SER A 269 -28.77 6.32 3.77
C SER A 269 -28.61 4.84 3.43
N ALA A 270 -29.29 3.97 4.17
CA ALA A 270 -29.43 2.54 3.88
C ALA A 270 -30.92 2.17 3.81
N SER A 271 -31.24 1.08 3.10
CA SER A 271 -32.60 0.56 3.02
C SER A 271 -32.65 -0.96 3.12
N PHE A 272 -33.58 -1.47 3.92
CA PHE A 272 -33.83 -2.90 4.09
C PHE A 272 -35.31 -3.22 3.94
N GLY A 273 -35.60 -4.43 3.48
CA GLY A 273 -36.94 -4.98 3.31
C GLY A 273 -37.56 -5.45 4.63
N VAL A 274 -38.86 -5.22 4.78
CA VAL A 274 -39.68 -5.75 5.88
C VAL A 274 -40.89 -6.45 5.25
N SER A 275 -40.94 -7.77 5.37
CA SER A 275 -42.01 -8.62 4.82
C SER A 275 -43.01 -8.99 5.91
N ILE A 276 -44.18 -8.36 5.92
CA ILE A 276 -45.17 -8.52 7.00
C ILE A 276 -46.15 -9.65 6.64
N ILE A 277 -46.03 -10.80 7.30
CA ILE A 277 -46.83 -12.01 7.00
C ILE A 277 -48.00 -12.20 7.98
N ASN A 278 -49.12 -12.75 7.48
CA ASN A 278 -50.33 -12.96 8.29
C ASN A 278 -50.24 -14.18 9.23
N GLN A 279 -49.38 -15.14 8.90
CA GLN A 279 -49.18 -16.40 9.63
C GLN A 279 -47.88 -17.04 9.13
N ILE A 280 -47.23 -17.81 9.99
CA ILE A 280 -46.06 -18.61 9.64
C ILE A 280 -46.47 -19.71 8.64
N PRO A 281 -45.73 -19.95 7.55
CA PRO A 281 -45.99 -21.09 6.65
C PRO A 281 -45.87 -22.42 7.40
N GLU A 282 -46.89 -23.29 7.33
CA GLU A 282 -46.95 -24.51 8.16
C GLU A 282 -45.97 -25.64 7.76
N GLU A 283 -45.24 -25.54 6.63
CA GLU A 283 -44.31 -26.60 6.19
C GLU A 283 -43.13 -26.06 5.35
N GLY A 284 -41.91 -26.47 5.70
CA GLY A 284 -40.76 -26.51 4.78
C GLY A 284 -39.76 -25.35 4.88
N ASP A 285 -40.21 -24.10 4.96
CA ASP A 285 -39.34 -22.92 4.98
C ASP A 285 -39.18 -22.35 6.39
N VAL A 286 -37.92 -22.23 6.85
CA VAL A 286 -37.57 -21.38 8.00
C VAL A 286 -37.59 -19.95 7.49
N VAL A 287 -38.64 -19.21 7.84
CA VAL A 287 -38.71 -17.77 7.60
C VAL A 287 -37.81 -17.08 8.63
N GLY A 288 -36.73 -16.41 8.20
CA GLY A 288 -35.84 -15.67 9.11
C GLY A 288 -36.49 -14.37 9.63
N GLY A 289 -36.21 -13.99 10.89
CA GLY A 289 -36.70 -12.76 11.52
C GLY A 289 -38.07 -12.82 12.23
N ILE A 290 -38.84 -13.90 12.11
CA ILE A 290 -40.13 -14.07 12.84
C ILE A 290 -40.00 -14.67 14.24
N TYR A 291 -38.81 -15.11 14.61
CA TYR A 291 -38.44 -15.57 15.95
C TYR A 291 -37.13 -14.89 16.31
N ASN A 292 -37.08 -14.24 17.47
CA ASN A 292 -35.82 -13.69 18.01
C ASN A 292 -34.83 -14.83 18.25
N THR A 293 -33.62 -14.73 17.71
CA THR A 293 -32.51 -15.62 18.04
C THR A 293 -31.76 -15.12 19.27
N GLU A 294 -30.98 -15.98 19.93
CA GLU A 294 -30.08 -15.51 20.99
C GLU A 294 -28.91 -14.75 20.34
N PRO A 295 -28.48 -13.59 20.87
CA PRO A 295 -27.32 -12.90 20.33
C PRO A 295 -26.08 -13.77 20.49
N ILE A 296 -25.05 -13.56 19.69
CA ILE A 296 -23.75 -14.23 19.81
C ILE A 296 -22.75 -13.25 20.40
N ALA A 297 -22.46 -13.43 21.69
CA ALA A 297 -21.37 -12.74 22.37
C ALA A 297 -20.00 -13.15 21.82
N ASN A 298 -19.08 -12.20 21.73
CA ASN A 298 -17.68 -12.43 21.39
C ASN A 298 -16.83 -11.49 22.23
N ALA A 299 -16.11 -12.05 23.21
CA ALA A 299 -15.30 -11.31 24.18
C ALA A 299 -13.90 -10.94 23.64
N GLY A 300 -13.59 -11.34 22.40
CA GLY A 300 -12.27 -11.20 21.79
C GLY A 300 -11.33 -12.36 22.12
N SER A 301 -10.05 -12.20 21.73
CA SER A 301 -9.00 -13.20 22.01
C SER A 301 -8.32 -12.96 23.35
N ASP A 302 -7.84 -14.03 23.98
CA ASP A 302 -7.05 -13.98 25.21
C ASP A 302 -5.90 -12.94 25.14
N ILE A 303 -5.79 -12.17 26.23
CA ILE A 303 -4.90 -11.03 26.37
C ILE A 303 -3.75 -11.43 27.32
N THR A 304 -2.53 -11.04 26.99
CA THR A 304 -1.41 -11.01 27.94
C THR A 304 -0.85 -9.60 27.99
N SER A 305 -0.59 -9.08 29.19
CA SER A 305 -0.14 -7.70 29.39
C SER A 305 0.79 -7.59 30.60
N PRO A 306 1.81 -6.70 30.56
CA PRO A 306 2.46 -6.19 31.76
C PRO A 306 1.48 -5.50 32.71
N PRO A 307 1.79 -5.43 34.02
CA PRO A 307 1.02 -4.64 34.96
C PRO A 307 1.08 -3.12 34.63
N ASN A 308 0.00 -2.40 34.93
CA ASN A 308 -0.16 -0.95 34.75
C ASN A 308 -0.14 -0.41 33.30
N GLN A 309 -0.10 -1.24 32.26
CA GLN A 309 -0.18 -0.76 30.87
C GLN A 309 -1.63 -0.41 30.44
N GLY A 310 -2.60 -1.07 31.07
CA GLY A 310 -4.02 -1.03 30.74
C GLY A 310 -4.36 -1.86 29.52
N ILE A 311 -5.42 -2.66 29.66
CA ILE A 311 -5.95 -3.56 28.63
C ILE A 311 -7.21 -2.96 28.03
N ILE A 312 -7.67 -3.54 26.91
CA ILE A 312 -8.95 -3.19 26.30
C ILE A 312 -9.74 -4.46 26.13
N LEU A 313 -11.00 -4.42 26.56
CA LEU A 313 -12.01 -5.43 26.22
C LEU A 313 -12.83 -4.87 25.05
N ASP A 314 -13.13 -5.73 24.08
CA ASP A 314 -13.88 -5.37 22.89
C ASP A 314 -14.91 -6.45 22.57
N ALA A 315 -16.16 -6.03 22.45
CA ALA A 315 -17.30 -6.86 22.08
C ALA A 315 -17.74 -6.61 20.63
N SER A 316 -16.92 -5.96 19.79
CA SER A 316 -17.30 -5.47 18.46
C SER A 316 -17.50 -6.57 17.41
N LEU A 317 -17.09 -7.80 17.73
CA LEU A 317 -17.42 -8.99 16.95
C LEU A 317 -18.66 -9.74 17.46
N SER A 318 -19.31 -9.25 18.52
CA SER A 318 -20.63 -9.73 18.93
C SER A 318 -21.68 -9.27 17.91
N TYR A 319 -22.64 -10.13 17.61
CA TYR A 319 -23.70 -9.85 16.64
C TYR A 319 -24.97 -10.59 17.02
N ASP A 320 -26.07 -10.17 16.42
CA ASP A 320 -27.37 -10.81 16.51
C ASP A 320 -27.92 -10.96 15.09
N ALA A 321 -28.62 -12.05 14.78
CA ALA A 321 -29.07 -12.31 13.41
C ALA A 321 -30.16 -11.33 12.95
N GLU A 322 -30.94 -10.80 13.89
CA GLU A 322 -31.96 -9.78 13.66
C GLU A 322 -31.44 -8.34 13.87
N ASN A 323 -30.12 -8.17 14.09
CA ASN A 323 -29.48 -6.90 14.49
C ASN A 323 -30.13 -6.26 15.74
N ASN A 324 -30.57 -7.07 16.70
CA ASN A 324 -31.37 -6.64 17.85
C ASN A 324 -30.54 -6.22 19.10
N ILE A 325 -29.26 -5.86 18.91
CA ILE A 325 -28.32 -5.44 19.98
C ILE A 325 -27.96 -3.96 19.90
N GLY A 326 -28.09 -3.24 21.02
CA GLY A 326 -27.83 -1.81 21.15
C GLY A 326 -26.57 -1.45 21.94
N PRO A 327 -26.31 -0.16 22.21
CA PRO A 327 -25.15 0.27 22.99
C PRO A 327 -25.20 -0.17 24.46
N ASP A 328 -26.41 -0.32 25.02
CA ASP A 328 -26.66 -0.77 26.40
C ASP A 328 -26.70 -2.31 26.54
N SER A 329 -26.49 -3.06 25.45
CA SER A 329 -26.58 -4.53 25.43
C SER A 329 -25.38 -5.26 26.07
N TYR A 330 -24.28 -4.56 26.33
CA TYR A 330 -23.01 -5.17 26.74
C TYR A 330 -22.82 -5.10 28.25
N ARG A 331 -22.30 -6.19 28.81
CA ARG A 331 -22.03 -6.30 30.25
C ARG A 331 -20.76 -7.11 30.47
N TRP A 332 -19.74 -6.50 31.06
CA TRP A 332 -18.49 -7.17 31.38
C TRP A 332 -18.39 -7.44 32.88
N ASP A 333 -18.08 -8.68 33.24
CA ASP A 333 -17.98 -9.12 34.63
C ASP A 333 -16.68 -9.85 34.93
N GLU A 334 -16.12 -9.59 36.10
CA GLU A 334 -15.12 -10.46 36.73
C GLU A 334 -15.72 -11.07 38.02
N GLY A 335 -15.82 -12.40 38.07
CA GLY A 335 -16.36 -13.12 39.23
C GLY A 335 -17.80 -12.72 39.61
N GLY A 336 -18.60 -12.26 38.64
CA GLY A 336 -19.96 -11.74 38.86
C GLY A 336 -20.02 -10.30 39.41
N THR A 337 -18.91 -9.57 39.38
CA THR A 337 -18.87 -8.12 39.62
C THR A 337 -18.78 -7.40 38.28
N LEU A 338 -19.72 -6.48 38.03
CA LEU A 338 -19.69 -5.61 36.86
C LEU A 338 -18.42 -4.75 36.86
N ILE A 339 -17.60 -4.85 35.81
CA ILE A 339 -16.38 -4.06 35.62
C ILE A 339 -16.52 -3.01 34.51
N ALA A 340 -17.41 -3.24 33.53
CA ALA A 340 -17.73 -2.30 32.45
C ALA A 340 -19.08 -2.65 31.80
N SER A 341 -19.66 -1.71 31.06
CA SER A 341 -20.91 -1.91 30.29
C SER A 341 -20.84 -1.38 28.85
N GLU A 342 -19.69 -0.84 28.45
CA GLU A 342 -19.45 -0.33 27.12
C GLU A 342 -19.07 -1.47 26.16
N LYS A 343 -19.48 -1.36 24.89
CA LYS A 343 -19.06 -2.26 23.79
C LYS A 343 -17.54 -2.40 23.68
N ILE A 344 -16.82 -1.32 23.98
CA ILE A 344 -15.35 -1.24 24.00
C ILE A 344 -14.95 -0.47 25.26
N THR A 345 -14.04 -0.99 26.07
CA THR A 345 -13.70 -0.38 27.36
C THR A 345 -12.23 -0.62 27.73
N ARG A 346 -11.59 0.35 28.41
CA ARG A 346 -10.20 0.24 28.90
C ARG A 346 -10.19 -0.04 30.40
N LEU A 347 -9.53 -1.12 30.80
CA LEU A 347 -9.36 -1.50 32.20
C LEU A 347 -7.89 -1.51 32.61
N GLU A 348 -7.63 -1.33 33.91
CA GLU A 348 -6.32 -1.59 34.52
C GLU A 348 -6.48 -2.70 35.56
N LEU A 349 -5.91 -3.87 35.27
CA LEU A 349 -5.96 -5.05 36.11
C LEU A 349 -4.65 -5.22 36.90
N SER A 350 -4.75 -5.84 38.07
CA SER A 350 -3.61 -6.23 38.91
C SER A 350 -2.82 -7.39 38.30
N GLU A 351 -1.63 -7.70 38.82
CA GLU A 351 -0.93 -8.94 38.46
C GLU A 351 -1.75 -10.18 38.87
N GLY A 352 -1.96 -11.11 37.94
CA GLY A 352 -2.78 -12.32 38.09
C GLY A 352 -3.32 -12.87 36.77
N ASP A 353 -3.90 -14.07 36.83
CA ASP A 353 -4.78 -14.58 35.79
C ASP A 353 -6.22 -14.10 36.10
N HIS A 354 -6.82 -13.37 35.16
CA HIS A 354 -8.17 -12.81 35.23
C HIS A 354 -9.08 -13.52 34.22
N SER A 355 -10.33 -13.77 34.61
CA SER A 355 -11.33 -14.44 33.77
C SER A 355 -12.53 -13.50 33.65
N ILE A 356 -12.66 -12.85 32.50
CA ILE A 356 -13.65 -11.80 32.28
C ILE A 356 -14.71 -12.32 31.32
N THR A 357 -15.96 -12.31 31.78
CA THR A 357 -17.12 -12.76 31.02
C THR A 357 -17.82 -11.54 30.42
N LEU A 358 -18.03 -11.57 29.11
CA LEU A 358 -18.97 -10.71 28.40
C LEU A 358 -20.34 -11.39 28.43
N THR A 359 -21.38 -10.68 28.85
CA THR A 359 -22.78 -11.00 28.54
C THR A 359 -23.27 -9.99 27.50
N VAL A 360 -23.95 -10.46 26.45
CA VAL A 360 -24.67 -9.62 25.48
C VAL A 360 -26.16 -9.94 25.56
N THR A 361 -27.00 -8.92 25.73
CA THR A 361 -28.47 -9.05 25.80
C THR A 361 -29.14 -8.24 24.69
N ASP A 362 -30.05 -8.86 23.94
CA ASP A 362 -30.84 -8.18 22.91
C ASP A 362 -31.99 -7.33 23.50
N PHE A 363 -32.78 -6.65 22.66
CA PHE A 363 -33.91 -5.84 23.11
C PHE A 363 -35.16 -6.64 23.55
N GLU A 364 -35.27 -7.93 23.19
CA GLU A 364 -36.36 -8.80 23.67
C GLU A 364 -36.02 -9.46 25.02
N GLY A 365 -34.74 -9.44 25.41
CA GLY A 365 -34.21 -9.84 26.70
C GLY A 365 -33.53 -11.22 26.73
N GLU A 366 -33.29 -11.85 25.58
CA GLU A 366 -32.46 -13.06 25.50
C GLU A 366 -30.97 -12.66 25.51
N SER A 367 -30.10 -13.56 25.97
CA SER A 367 -28.69 -13.24 26.16
C SER A 367 -27.75 -14.43 26.05
N SER A 368 -26.53 -14.19 25.58
CA SER A 368 -25.43 -15.16 25.59
C SER A 368 -24.19 -14.61 26.28
N GLU A 369 -23.24 -15.50 26.56
CA GLU A 369 -21.97 -15.19 27.23
C GLU A 369 -20.76 -15.71 26.44
N ASP A 370 -19.67 -14.96 26.49
CA ASP A 370 -18.33 -15.40 26.07
C ASP A 370 -17.29 -14.94 27.10
N THR A 371 -16.10 -15.52 27.11
CA THR A 371 -15.07 -15.24 28.14
C THR A 371 -13.69 -15.03 27.53
N VAL A 372 -13.09 -13.90 27.89
CA VAL A 372 -11.69 -13.57 27.58
C VAL A 372 -10.82 -13.82 28.81
N ASN A 373 -9.76 -14.61 28.65
CA ASN A 373 -8.77 -14.81 29.70
C ASN A 373 -7.72 -13.72 29.56
N VAL A 374 -7.51 -12.95 30.63
CA VAL A 374 -6.51 -11.89 30.68
C VAL A 374 -5.42 -12.25 31.66
N LYS A 375 -4.22 -12.47 31.14
CA LYS A 375 -3.05 -12.73 31.95
C LYS A 375 -2.24 -11.46 32.16
N ILE A 376 -2.34 -10.89 33.35
CA ILE A 376 -1.43 -9.83 33.78
C ILE A 376 -0.26 -10.47 34.50
N MET A 377 0.90 -10.46 33.87
CA MET A 377 2.11 -10.98 34.49
C MET A 377 3.26 -10.03 34.23
N GLU A 378 4.18 -9.93 35.20
CA GLU A 378 5.50 -9.41 34.91
C GLU A 378 6.09 -10.21 33.75
N LYS A 379 6.46 -9.50 32.69
CA LYS A 379 6.88 -10.09 31.42
C LYS A 379 8.04 -11.03 31.67
N THR A 380 7.94 -12.29 31.23
CA THR A 380 9.06 -13.24 31.27
C THR A 380 10.14 -12.75 30.32
N THR A 381 11.06 -11.96 30.88
CA THR A 381 12.08 -11.21 30.16
C THR A 381 12.81 -12.05 29.13
N CYS A 382 13.15 -11.42 28.01
CA CYS A 382 14.19 -11.94 27.11
C CYS A 382 15.41 -12.30 27.95
N SER A 383 15.67 -13.60 28.14
CA SER A 383 16.35 -14.13 29.33
C SER A 383 17.82 -13.71 29.52
N GLN A 384 18.38 -12.96 28.57
CA GLN A 384 19.76 -12.47 28.57
C GLN A 384 19.87 -10.96 28.33
N THR A 385 18.79 -10.19 28.50
CA THR A 385 18.75 -8.73 28.25
C THR A 385 17.91 -7.99 29.29
N SER A 386 18.09 -6.67 29.43
CA SER A 386 17.29 -5.81 30.32
C SER A 386 16.05 -5.22 29.62
N THR A 387 15.62 -5.78 28.49
CA THR A 387 14.60 -5.14 27.65
C THR A 387 13.22 -5.16 28.30
N ASN A 388 12.55 -4.00 28.28
CA ASN A 388 11.24 -3.78 28.89
C ASN A 388 10.10 -4.18 27.94
N TYR A 389 10.33 -4.13 26.62
CA TYR A 389 9.29 -4.22 25.59
C TYR A 389 9.63 -5.26 24.53
N PHE A 390 8.85 -6.34 24.48
CA PHE A 390 8.93 -7.44 23.52
C PHE A 390 7.54 -8.12 23.44
N PRO A 391 7.23 -8.92 22.40
CA PRO A 391 5.98 -9.66 22.33
C PRO A 391 6.10 -11.04 22.98
N ASP A 392 5.02 -11.55 23.56
CA ASP A 392 5.04 -12.75 24.40
C ASP A 392 5.15 -14.08 23.61
N ASP A 393 5.02 -14.02 22.29
CA ASP A 393 5.16 -15.12 21.32
C ASP A 393 6.56 -15.19 20.68
N THR A 394 7.53 -14.41 21.14
CA THR A 394 8.90 -14.43 20.56
C THR A 394 9.75 -15.60 21.05
N ILE A 395 10.52 -16.18 20.12
CA ILE A 395 11.60 -17.12 20.42
C ILE A 395 12.93 -16.42 20.75
N CYS A 396 13.06 -15.13 20.43
CA CYS A 396 14.28 -14.37 20.67
C CYS A 396 14.50 -14.16 22.16
N ASN A 397 15.74 -14.29 22.62
CA ASN A 397 16.10 -14.21 24.04
C ASN A 397 17.34 -13.35 24.32
N LYS A 398 18.07 -12.97 23.28
CA LYS A 398 19.29 -12.15 23.33
C LYS A 398 19.18 -10.90 22.46
N ALA A 399 19.97 -9.88 22.77
CA ALA A 399 20.29 -8.82 21.83
C ALA A 399 21.25 -9.33 20.74
N TRP A 400 21.34 -8.61 19.63
CA TRP A 400 22.27 -8.95 18.54
C TRP A 400 23.74 -9.01 19.04
N PRO A 401 24.57 -9.98 18.60
CA PRO A 401 24.21 -11.15 17.80
C PRO A 401 23.64 -12.29 18.68
N SER A 402 22.37 -12.59 18.48
CA SER A 402 21.63 -13.67 19.13
C SER A 402 21.95 -15.04 18.53
N ASN A 403 22.10 -15.11 17.20
CA ASN A 403 22.06 -16.33 16.37
C ASN A 403 20.76 -17.15 16.57
N GLU A 404 19.65 -16.51 16.94
CA GLU A 404 18.38 -17.17 17.30
C GLU A 404 17.35 -17.11 16.16
N GLY A 405 16.55 -18.18 16.06
CA GLY A 405 15.46 -18.30 15.09
C GLY A 405 15.86 -18.87 13.73
N VAL A 406 14.98 -18.66 12.75
CA VAL A 406 15.09 -19.22 11.40
C VAL A 406 16.05 -18.39 10.54
N ASP A 407 16.67 -19.01 9.55
CA ASP A 407 17.37 -18.28 8.50
C ASP A 407 16.35 -17.59 7.60
N ILE A 408 16.44 -16.27 7.51
CA ILE A 408 15.63 -15.42 6.64
C ILE A 408 16.51 -14.75 5.60
N LYS A 409 15.84 -14.26 4.55
CA LYS A 409 16.43 -13.42 3.51
C LYS A 409 15.41 -12.34 3.18
N ILE A 410 15.79 -11.09 3.44
CA ILE A 410 15.10 -9.87 3.01
C ILE A 410 16.03 -9.00 2.13
N ASN A 411 17.35 -9.23 2.22
CA ASN A 411 18.41 -8.50 1.55
C ASN A 411 19.73 -9.31 1.49
N SER A 412 20.01 -10.19 2.47
CA SER A 412 21.13 -11.13 2.54
C SER A 412 20.69 -12.46 3.18
N GLN A 413 21.52 -13.20 3.93
CA GLN A 413 21.06 -14.37 4.68
C GLN A 413 21.44 -14.20 6.16
N SER A 414 20.43 -14.06 7.02
CA SER A 414 20.58 -13.73 8.45
C SER A 414 19.62 -14.54 9.32
N LYS A 415 19.84 -14.55 10.64
CA LYS A 415 18.90 -15.13 11.62
C LYS A 415 17.79 -14.15 11.95
N SER A 416 16.56 -14.64 12.08
CA SER A 416 15.40 -13.78 12.30
C SER A 416 15.52 -12.88 13.53
N CYS A 417 16.09 -13.37 14.65
CA CYS A 417 16.29 -12.56 15.86
C CYS A 417 17.49 -11.60 15.78
N ASP A 418 18.38 -11.77 14.79
CA ASP A 418 19.49 -10.84 14.52
C ASP A 418 19.05 -9.64 13.69
N THR A 419 18.01 -9.80 12.87
CA THR A 419 17.38 -8.72 12.09
C THR A 419 16.24 -8.07 12.87
N PHE A 420 15.29 -8.87 13.36
CA PHE A 420 14.11 -8.42 14.11
C PHE A 420 14.40 -8.45 15.62
N GLU A 421 15.22 -7.51 16.07
CA GLU A 421 15.80 -7.49 17.43
C GLU A 421 14.81 -7.08 18.53
N VAL A 422 13.71 -7.81 18.69
CA VAL A 422 12.67 -7.51 19.70
C VAL A 422 13.21 -7.52 21.13
N CYS A 423 14.32 -8.22 21.39
CA CYS A 423 15.01 -8.22 22.69
C CYS A 423 16.09 -7.14 22.86
N SER A 424 16.29 -6.23 21.89
CA SER A 424 17.28 -5.16 22.03
C SER A 424 16.74 -4.03 22.92
N GLU A 425 17.34 -3.89 24.10
CA GLU A 425 17.08 -2.79 25.06
C GLU A 425 17.38 -1.40 24.45
N SER A 426 18.26 -1.33 23.43
CA SER A 426 18.57 -0.09 22.72
C SER A 426 17.41 0.46 21.86
N LEU A 427 16.33 -0.31 21.70
CA LEU A 427 15.12 0.07 20.97
C LEU A 427 13.98 0.48 21.90
N ASP A 428 14.08 0.20 23.20
CA ASP A 428 13.03 0.50 24.19
C ASP A 428 12.64 1.99 24.27
N PRO A 429 13.56 2.98 24.12
CA PRO A 429 13.18 4.40 24.15
C PRO A 429 12.13 4.81 23.10
N VAL A 430 12.10 4.15 21.93
CA VAL A 430 11.09 4.40 20.89
C VAL A 430 9.70 3.96 21.36
N ILE A 431 9.65 2.86 22.12
CA ILE A 431 8.43 2.32 22.70
C ILE A 431 7.93 3.21 23.85
N GLU A 432 8.85 3.70 24.69
CA GLU A 432 8.50 4.67 25.72
C GLU A 432 7.92 5.96 25.15
N ASP A 433 8.47 6.49 24.05
CA ASP A 433 7.92 7.67 23.37
C ASP A 433 6.49 7.42 22.85
N ALA A 434 6.23 6.22 22.31
CA ALA A 434 4.89 5.81 21.86
C ALA A 434 3.89 5.74 23.04
N ILE A 435 4.28 5.16 24.18
CA ILE A 435 3.45 5.08 25.38
C ILE A 435 3.22 6.48 25.99
N LYS A 436 4.25 7.33 26.02
CA LYS A 436 4.11 8.74 26.42
C LYS A 436 3.16 9.49 25.49
N CYS A 437 3.15 9.17 24.19
CA CYS A 437 2.17 9.73 23.27
C CYS A 437 0.73 9.37 23.67
N SER A 438 0.41 8.08 23.83
CA SER A 438 -0.96 7.63 24.15
C SER A 438 -1.48 8.14 25.51
N ASN A 439 -0.58 8.56 26.40
CA ASN A 439 -0.91 8.94 27.78
C ASN A 439 -0.77 10.45 28.05
N ASP A 440 -0.71 11.29 27.02
CA ASP A 440 -0.53 12.77 27.12
C ASP A 440 0.75 13.21 27.88
N GLN A 441 1.80 12.38 27.86
CA GLN A 441 3.07 12.59 28.57
C GLN A 441 4.27 12.88 27.65
N LEU A 442 4.05 13.04 26.35
CA LEU A 442 5.10 13.34 25.38
C LEU A 442 5.25 14.86 25.19
N GLU A 443 6.36 15.42 25.68
CA GLU A 443 6.62 16.87 25.67
C GLU A 443 7.63 17.34 24.61
N GLU A 444 8.35 16.42 23.95
CA GLU A 444 9.43 16.78 23.01
C GLU A 444 8.83 17.30 21.69
N SER A 445 9.07 18.58 21.37
CA SER A 445 8.44 19.28 20.23
C SER A 445 8.64 18.60 18.86
N SER A 446 9.77 17.94 18.65
CA SER A 446 10.10 17.14 17.46
C SER A 446 9.19 15.92 17.25
N LYS A 447 8.52 15.46 18.32
CA LYS A 447 7.69 14.25 18.37
C LYS A 447 6.19 14.55 18.52
N ILE A 448 5.80 15.83 18.69
CA ILE A 448 4.40 16.22 18.87
C ILE A 448 3.57 16.00 17.60
N GLU A 449 4.09 16.34 16.41
CA GLU A 449 3.35 16.14 15.14
C GLU A 449 2.97 14.67 14.89
N PRO A 450 3.89 13.68 14.93
CA PRO A 450 3.51 12.28 14.75
C PRO A 450 2.58 11.77 15.87
N CYS A 451 2.66 12.36 17.07
CA CYS A 451 1.75 12.01 18.16
C CYS A 451 0.33 12.58 17.97
N ASN A 452 0.20 13.81 17.50
CA ASN A 452 -1.09 14.41 17.18
C ASN A 452 -1.77 13.64 16.03
N TYR A 453 -1.01 13.27 14.99
CA TYR A 453 -1.47 12.37 13.93
C TYR A 453 -1.98 11.04 14.51
N ALA A 454 -1.19 10.41 15.37
CA ALA A 454 -1.52 9.12 15.96
C ALA A 454 -2.77 9.16 16.84
N LYS A 455 -2.98 10.26 17.58
CA LYS A 455 -4.19 10.50 18.37
C LYS A 455 -5.42 10.77 17.52
N LYS A 456 -5.27 11.47 16.38
CA LYS A 456 -6.41 11.71 15.47
C LYS A 456 -6.95 10.41 14.88
N TYR A 457 -6.07 9.51 14.44
CA TYR A 457 -6.47 8.33 13.65
C TYR A 457 -6.46 7.00 14.43
N GLY A 458 -6.07 7.02 15.71
CA GLY A 458 -5.97 5.83 16.54
C GLY A 458 -7.20 5.63 17.41
N ALA A 459 -8.03 4.64 17.09
CA ALA A 459 -9.23 4.27 17.84
C ALA A 459 -8.96 3.85 19.31
N ASN A 460 -7.72 3.54 19.67
CA ASN A 460 -7.32 3.11 21.01
C ASN A 460 -5.81 3.20 21.27
N ALA A 461 -5.37 3.07 22.53
CA ALA A 461 -3.96 3.19 22.92
C ALA A 461 -2.98 2.30 22.11
N LYS A 462 -3.29 1.03 21.82
CA LYS A 462 -2.42 0.12 21.03
C LYS A 462 -2.33 0.57 19.56
N SER A 463 -3.40 1.11 19.00
CA SER A 463 -3.39 1.73 17.66
C SER A 463 -2.66 3.09 17.64
N ILE A 464 -2.87 3.97 18.63
CA ILE A 464 -2.17 5.26 18.78
C ILE A 464 -0.65 5.02 18.89
N GLN A 465 -0.21 4.09 19.75
CA GLN A 465 1.20 3.76 19.89
C GLN A 465 1.82 3.27 18.58
N ALA A 466 1.10 2.42 17.84
CA ALA A 466 1.56 1.91 16.55
C ALA A 466 1.60 3.01 15.46
N LEU A 467 0.54 3.81 15.33
CA LEU A 467 0.47 4.94 14.40
C LEU A 467 1.55 5.98 14.69
N TYR A 468 1.88 6.22 15.96
CA TYR A 468 2.99 7.08 16.36
C TYR A 468 4.33 6.56 15.80
N ILE A 469 4.61 5.26 15.98
CA ILE A 469 5.84 4.65 15.46
C ILE A 469 5.87 4.70 13.93
N ILE A 470 4.79 4.30 13.28
CA ILE A 470 4.62 4.30 11.82
C ILE A 470 4.88 5.70 11.26
N LYS A 471 4.18 6.73 11.76
CA LYS A 471 4.33 8.13 11.32
C LYS A 471 5.73 8.69 11.62
N SER A 472 6.32 8.31 12.75
CA SER A 472 7.69 8.69 13.15
C SER A 472 8.80 8.06 12.28
N MET A 473 8.54 6.89 11.66
CA MET A 473 9.39 6.31 10.61
C MET A 473 9.06 6.88 9.22
N GLY A 474 7.80 7.24 8.98
CA GLY A 474 7.36 7.91 7.77
C GLY A 474 7.77 9.38 7.71
N ARG A 475 6.91 10.20 7.13
CA ARG A 475 7.13 11.62 6.80
C ARG A 475 7.69 12.49 7.92
N SER A 476 7.41 12.18 9.18
CA SER A 476 7.90 12.95 10.34
C SER A 476 9.40 12.75 10.62
N ALA A 477 9.99 11.67 10.08
CA ALA A 477 11.44 11.42 10.04
C ALA A 477 12.16 11.58 11.40
N VAL A 478 11.53 11.12 12.48
CA VAL A 478 12.01 11.29 13.86
C VAL A 478 13.25 10.43 14.11
N TYR A 479 13.16 9.14 13.79
CA TYR A 479 14.21 8.15 14.11
C TYR A 479 15.04 7.73 12.88
N MET A 480 14.42 7.65 11.70
CA MET A 480 15.08 7.36 10.42
C MET A 480 14.82 8.48 9.41
N LYS A 481 15.80 8.75 8.52
CA LYS A 481 15.83 9.92 7.63
C LYS A 481 16.26 9.57 6.21
N GLY A 482 15.48 10.01 5.23
CA GLY A 482 15.71 9.81 3.80
C GLY A 482 15.72 8.35 3.37
N TYR A 483 15.97 8.13 2.08
CA TYR A 483 16.26 6.81 1.55
C TYR A 483 17.79 6.58 1.55
N TYR A 484 18.23 5.35 1.83
CA TYR A 484 19.66 5.05 1.96
C TYR A 484 20.32 4.72 0.61
N ASP A 485 20.49 5.74 -0.22
CA ASP A 485 21.09 5.67 -1.56
C ASP A 485 22.41 4.88 -1.63
N ALA A 486 23.22 4.95 -0.57
CA ALA A 486 24.50 4.24 -0.49
C ALA A 486 24.35 2.71 -0.57
N GLU A 487 23.23 2.14 -0.08
CA GLU A 487 22.94 0.71 -0.25
C GLU A 487 22.69 0.38 -1.72
N MET A 488 21.83 1.14 -2.40
CA MET A 488 21.51 0.91 -3.81
C MET A 488 22.72 1.13 -4.72
N CYS A 489 23.52 2.15 -4.44
CA CYS A 489 24.81 2.36 -5.07
C CYS A 489 25.78 1.19 -4.81
N CYS A 490 25.86 0.67 -3.58
CA CYS A 490 26.72 -0.47 -3.28
C CYS A 490 26.26 -1.75 -4.01
N LYS A 491 24.95 -2.03 -4.05
CA LYS A 491 24.38 -3.14 -4.84
C LYS A 491 24.53 -2.96 -6.35
N GLY A 492 24.83 -1.76 -6.82
CA GLY A 492 25.03 -1.45 -8.24
C GLY A 492 23.73 -1.21 -9.01
N VAL A 493 22.64 -0.89 -8.32
CA VAL A 493 21.33 -0.58 -8.92
C VAL A 493 21.42 0.80 -9.57
N LYS A 494 21.52 0.85 -10.90
CA LYS A 494 21.84 2.09 -11.65
C LYS A 494 20.69 3.08 -11.63
N GLU A 495 19.47 2.56 -11.52
CA GLU A 495 18.20 3.28 -11.57
C GLU A 495 17.93 4.03 -10.26
N LEU A 496 18.45 3.52 -9.13
CA LEU A 496 18.27 4.09 -7.78
C LEU A 496 19.55 4.72 -7.21
N CYS A 497 20.72 4.50 -7.81
CA CYS A 497 21.96 5.14 -7.38
C CYS A 497 22.08 6.56 -7.98
N PRO A 498 22.11 7.64 -7.16
CA PRO A 498 22.09 9.03 -7.65
C PRO A 498 23.32 9.45 -8.48
N SER A 499 24.39 8.64 -8.54
CA SER A 499 25.49 8.88 -9.46
C SER A 499 26.21 7.60 -9.85
N GLN A 500 26.50 7.42 -11.14
CA GLN A 500 27.32 6.31 -11.63
C GLN A 500 28.72 6.26 -10.98
N ASN A 501 29.23 7.39 -10.47
CA ASN A 501 30.50 7.45 -9.74
C ASN A 501 30.47 6.78 -8.36
N TYR A 502 29.28 6.51 -7.82
CA TYR A 502 29.06 5.86 -6.53
C TYR A 502 28.73 4.36 -6.65
N LEU A 503 28.50 3.85 -7.87
CA LEU A 503 28.26 2.41 -8.08
C LEU A 503 29.41 1.58 -7.49
N TYR A 504 29.05 0.55 -6.72
CA TYR A 504 29.96 -0.33 -5.98
C TYR A 504 30.81 0.42 -4.93
N ARG A 505 30.25 1.48 -4.32
CA ARG A 505 30.86 2.24 -3.22
C ARG A 505 29.85 2.46 -2.10
N ALA A 506 30.37 2.65 -0.89
CA ALA A 506 29.59 3.12 0.25
C ALA A 506 29.46 4.65 0.19
N GLU A 507 28.77 5.15 -0.84
CA GLU A 507 28.50 6.57 -1.08
C GLU A 507 27.17 6.70 -1.86
N PRO A 508 26.44 7.83 -1.74
CA PRO A 508 26.73 9.00 -0.92
C PRO A 508 26.39 8.76 0.55
N LEU A 509 27.33 9.02 1.46
CA LEU A 509 27.06 8.92 2.91
C LEU A 509 26.60 10.26 3.53
N PRO A 510 25.62 10.24 4.46
CA PRO A 510 25.37 11.30 5.42
C PRO A 510 26.65 11.77 6.12
N GLN A 511 26.73 13.06 6.46
CA GLN A 511 27.96 13.72 6.93
C GLN A 511 28.50 13.12 8.25
N ASP A 512 27.61 12.60 9.08
CA ASP A 512 27.89 11.88 10.33
C ASP A 512 28.33 10.42 10.12
N LEU A 513 28.04 9.82 8.97
CA LEU A 513 28.53 8.49 8.58
C LEU A 513 29.88 8.53 7.84
N LYS A 514 30.25 9.67 7.24
CA LYS A 514 31.55 9.86 6.60
C LYS A 514 32.70 9.60 7.57
N ASN A 515 33.74 8.93 7.08
CA ASN A 515 34.92 8.49 7.85
C ASN A 515 34.66 7.47 8.97
N ARG A 516 33.42 7.01 9.23
CA ARG A 516 33.17 5.89 10.17
C ARG A 516 33.64 4.53 9.63
N GLY A 517 34.02 4.46 8.36
CA GLY A 517 34.65 3.30 7.75
C GLY A 517 33.69 2.22 7.28
N LEU A 518 32.42 2.57 7.02
CA LEU A 518 31.50 1.73 6.25
C LEU A 518 32.14 1.33 4.91
N ARG A 519 31.85 0.11 4.46
CA ARG A 519 32.45 -0.49 3.26
C ARG A 519 31.36 -0.96 2.31
N CYS A 520 31.65 -0.91 1.02
CA CYS A 520 30.92 -1.69 0.04
C CYS A 520 31.81 -2.87 -0.38
N PRO A 521 31.39 -4.13 -0.16
CA PRO A 521 32.14 -5.32 -0.56
C PRO A 521 31.83 -5.77 -2.00
N ASN A 522 30.73 -5.25 -2.57
CA ASN A 522 30.23 -5.64 -3.87
C ASN A 522 31.10 -5.08 -5.01
N THR A 523 31.16 -5.81 -6.12
CA THR A 523 31.77 -5.40 -7.39
C THR A 523 30.82 -5.75 -8.53
N PRO A 524 31.05 -5.27 -9.77
CA PRO A 524 30.23 -5.64 -10.93
C PRO A 524 30.14 -7.15 -11.18
N GLU A 525 31.13 -7.92 -10.73
CA GLU A 525 31.27 -9.36 -10.91
C GLU A 525 30.94 -10.18 -9.65
N ASN A 526 30.73 -9.55 -8.51
CA ASN A 526 30.59 -10.22 -7.21
C ASN A 526 29.64 -9.48 -6.26
N ASN A 527 28.60 -10.17 -5.79
CA ASN A 527 27.69 -9.73 -4.73
C ASN A 527 27.75 -10.75 -3.58
N PRO A 528 28.80 -10.73 -2.77
CA PRO A 528 28.98 -11.73 -1.71
C PRO A 528 27.97 -11.49 -0.58
N PRO A 529 27.37 -12.53 0.01
CA PRO A 529 26.70 -12.38 1.29
C PRO A 529 27.74 -11.92 2.32
N GLY A 530 27.33 -11.00 3.19
CA GLY A 530 28.19 -10.38 4.18
C GLY A 530 27.44 -10.13 5.47
N GLU A 531 28.19 -9.91 6.54
CA GLU A 531 27.66 -9.88 7.90
C GLU A 531 27.86 -8.51 8.54
N TRP A 532 26.88 -8.07 9.32
CA TRP A 532 27.12 -7.08 10.36
C TRP A 532 27.87 -7.78 11.49
N LEU A 533 29.05 -7.29 11.86
CA LEU A 533 29.95 -7.91 12.85
C LEU A 533 30.29 -6.97 14.02
N SER A 534 30.06 -5.67 13.90
CA SER A 534 30.28 -4.70 14.96
C SER A 534 29.51 -3.41 14.75
N SER A 535 28.75 -3.04 15.77
CA SER A 535 28.05 -1.76 15.88
C SER A 535 28.95 -0.60 16.33
N THR A 536 30.15 -0.90 16.83
CA THR A 536 31.12 0.11 17.29
C THR A 536 32.28 0.31 16.32
N ASN A 537 32.73 -0.75 15.63
CA ASN A 537 33.80 -0.71 14.63
C ASN A 537 33.27 -1.12 13.25
N LEU A 538 32.63 -0.17 12.55
CA LEU A 538 31.94 -0.42 11.29
C LEU A 538 32.86 -0.92 10.15
N GLN A 539 34.19 -0.80 10.29
CA GLN A 539 35.16 -1.37 9.34
C GLN A 539 35.22 -2.90 9.37
N LEU A 540 34.69 -3.55 10.40
CA LEU A 540 34.59 -5.01 10.48
C LEU A 540 33.41 -5.56 9.70
N ASN A 541 32.40 -4.72 9.42
CA ASN A 541 31.18 -5.16 8.74
C ASN A 541 31.49 -5.46 7.27
N SER A 542 31.09 -6.64 6.83
CA SER A 542 31.24 -7.13 5.46
C SER A 542 29.93 -7.13 4.69
N VAL A 543 28.83 -6.70 5.31
CA VAL A 543 27.53 -6.56 4.65
C VAL A 543 27.53 -5.43 3.62
N ALA A 544 26.77 -5.60 2.54
CA ALA A 544 26.66 -4.64 1.42
C ALA A 544 25.76 -3.43 1.74
N LEU A 545 25.87 -2.91 2.97
CA LEU A 545 25.04 -1.85 3.57
C LEU A 545 23.55 -2.18 3.73
N SER A 546 23.14 -3.42 3.44
CA SER A 546 21.76 -3.91 3.41
C SER A 546 21.47 -4.90 4.54
N GLU A 547 20.24 -5.00 5.06
CA GLU A 547 19.88 -6.02 6.08
C GLU A 547 20.65 -5.88 7.41
N VAL A 548 21.00 -4.65 7.77
CA VAL A 548 21.64 -4.42 9.06
C VAL A 548 20.64 -4.71 10.19
N PRO A 549 21.10 -5.14 11.38
CA PRO A 549 20.22 -5.31 12.54
C PRO A 549 19.39 -4.06 12.80
N THR A 550 18.14 -4.19 13.24
CA THR A 550 17.22 -3.04 13.40
C THR A 550 17.79 -1.91 14.27
N HIS A 551 18.57 -2.22 15.32
CA HIS A 551 19.25 -1.20 16.11
C HIS A 551 20.33 -0.45 15.32
N ALA A 552 20.94 -1.07 14.30
CA ALA A 552 21.86 -0.38 13.41
C ALA A 552 21.12 0.58 12.48
N SER A 553 19.99 0.20 11.91
CA SER A 553 19.13 1.09 11.12
C SER A 553 18.68 2.31 11.93
N LEU A 554 18.18 2.09 13.16
CA LEU A 554 17.62 3.14 14.01
C LEU A 554 18.65 3.99 14.77
N ASN A 555 19.68 3.37 15.36
CA ASN A 555 20.60 4.08 16.27
C ASN A 555 21.94 4.45 15.62
N ILE A 556 22.35 3.77 14.53
CA ILE A 556 23.71 3.89 13.95
C ILE A 556 23.69 4.60 12.60
N LEU A 557 22.83 4.15 11.68
CA LEU A 557 22.67 4.70 10.33
C LEU A 557 21.64 5.82 10.29
N LYS A 558 20.55 5.69 11.06
CA LYS A 558 19.40 6.62 11.08
C LYS A 558 18.76 6.81 9.71
N THR A 559 18.79 5.77 8.89
CA THR A 559 18.29 5.72 7.52
C THR A 559 18.25 4.25 7.08
N GLY A 560 17.62 3.98 5.95
CA GLY A 560 17.54 2.65 5.37
C GLY A 560 16.84 2.64 4.00
N THR A 561 16.72 1.47 3.42
CA THR A 561 15.87 1.22 2.24
C THR A 561 14.50 0.69 2.69
N CYS A 562 13.57 0.46 1.76
CA CYS A 562 12.21 -0.02 2.10
C CYS A 562 12.24 -1.32 2.93
N VAL A 563 13.25 -2.18 2.73
CA VAL A 563 13.51 -3.37 3.55
C VAL A 563 13.85 -3.00 4.99
N ASP A 564 14.81 -2.10 5.23
CA ASP A 564 15.22 -1.75 6.59
C ASP A 564 14.13 -0.98 7.34
N TYR A 565 13.37 -0.13 6.63
CA TYR A 565 12.18 0.53 7.16
C TYR A 565 11.10 -0.49 7.54
N SER A 566 10.80 -1.47 6.67
CA SER A 566 9.85 -2.55 6.97
C SER A 566 10.29 -3.38 8.18
N ALA A 567 11.57 -3.74 8.25
CA ALA A 567 12.14 -4.49 9.37
C ALA A 567 12.09 -3.70 10.69
N ALA A 568 12.38 -2.40 10.65
CA ALA A 568 12.28 -1.51 11.80
C ALA A 568 10.83 -1.36 12.29
N VAL A 569 9.87 -1.14 11.38
CA VAL A 569 8.44 -1.07 11.72
C VAL A 569 7.95 -2.39 12.32
N THR A 570 8.21 -3.55 11.69
CA THR A 570 7.86 -4.85 12.27
C THR A 570 8.48 -5.01 13.65
N THR A 571 9.79 -4.80 13.82
CA THR A 571 10.46 -4.98 15.12
C THR A 571 9.85 -4.12 16.22
N LEU A 572 9.56 -2.85 15.92
CA LEU A 572 9.01 -1.91 16.89
C LEU A 572 7.54 -2.18 17.24
N LEU A 573 6.71 -2.56 16.27
CA LEU A 573 5.33 -3.00 16.52
C LEU A 573 5.31 -4.32 17.32
N ARG A 574 6.19 -5.27 16.98
CA ARG A 574 6.39 -6.50 17.78
C ARG A 574 6.82 -6.14 19.21
N LYS A 575 7.74 -5.18 19.42
CA LYS A 575 8.10 -4.69 20.76
C LYS A 575 6.94 -4.02 21.52
N LEU A 576 6.04 -3.31 20.83
CA LEU A 576 4.79 -2.80 21.43
C LEU A 576 3.83 -3.92 21.90
N GLY A 577 4.05 -5.17 21.51
CA GLY A 577 3.16 -6.30 21.82
C GLY A 577 2.19 -6.67 20.70
N TYR A 578 2.48 -6.30 19.45
CA TYR A 578 1.79 -6.91 18.30
C TYR A 578 2.27 -8.36 18.15
N LYS A 579 1.35 -9.30 17.99
CA LYS A 579 1.60 -10.74 17.77
C LYS A 579 2.16 -11.01 16.36
N GLU A 580 2.70 -12.20 16.13
CA GLU A 580 3.28 -12.59 14.82
C GLU A 580 2.25 -12.57 13.68
N ASP A 581 0.96 -12.76 13.99
CA ASP A 581 -0.15 -12.71 13.04
C ASP A 581 -0.78 -11.31 12.89
N GLU A 582 -0.39 -10.34 13.73
CA GLU A 582 -0.85 -8.95 13.66
C GLU A 582 0.09 -8.04 12.84
N VAL A 583 1.37 -8.41 12.64
CA VAL A 583 2.32 -7.62 11.84
C VAL A 583 3.30 -8.48 11.03
N TYR A 584 3.29 -8.30 9.72
CA TYR A 584 4.20 -8.94 8.78
C TYR A 584 5.13 -7.92 8.11
N THR A 585 6.36 -8.33 7.79
CA THR A 585 7.17 -7.72 6.74
C THR A 585 6.95 -8.54 5.46
N VAL A 586 6.60 -7.86 4.36
CA VAL A 586 6.36 -8.46 3.04
C VAL A 586 7.43 -7.95 2.08
N GLU A 587 8.18 -8.86 1.48
CA GLU A 587 9.12 -8.56 0.38
C GLU A 587 8.46 -8.94 -0.95
N ALA A 588 8.30 -7.96 -1.82
CA ALA A 588 7.89 -8.10 -3.22
C ALA A 588 9.09 -7.86 -4.15
N SER A 589 8.89 -7.98 -5.47
CA SER A 589 9.98 -7.80 -6.44
C SER A 589 10.58 -6.38 -6.38
N ASN A 590 11.76 -6.26 -5.76
CA ASN A 590 12.50 -5.01 -5.50
C ASN A 590 11.81 -4.02 -4.54
N HIS A 591 10.89 -4.47 -3.69
CA HIS A 591 10.20 -3.60 -2.74
C HIS A 591 9.82 -4.33 -1.45
N ALA A 592 9.70 -3.61 -0.34
CA ALA A 592 9.22 -4.17 0.93
C ALA A 592 8.30 -3.21 1.67
N TYR A 593 7.28 -3.76 2.32
CA TYR A 593 6.23 -3.06 3.05
C TYR A 593 5.73 -3.93 4.21
N ASN A 594 4.91 -3.37 5.10
CA ASN A 594 4.27 -4.13 6.17
C ASN A 594 2.78 -4.34 5.91
N LEU A 595 2.27 -5.46 6.41
CA LEU A 595 0.85 -5.67 6.66
C LEU A 595 0.64 -5.60 8.17
N VAL A 596 -0.18 -4.67 8.63
CA VAL A 596 -0.48 -4.44 10.06
C VAL A 596 -1.98 -4.54 10.25
N ARG A 597 -2.44 -5.49 11.07
CA ARG A 597 -3.83 -5.54 11.53
C ARG A 597 -3.90 -4.75 12.84
N PHE A 598 -4.47 -3.55 12.79
CA PHE A 598 -4.69 -2.81 14.03
C PHE A 598 -5.78 -3.49 14.88
N PRO A 599 -5.87 -3.22 16.18
CA PRO A 599 -6.94 -3.78 17.01
C PRO A 599 -8.30 -3.43 16.40
N LEU A 600 -9.22 -4.40 16.44
CA LEU A 600 -10.60 -4.29 15.94
C LEU A 600 -10.74 -4.31 14.41
N GLU A 601 -9.64 -4.25 13.64
CA GLU A 601 -9.68 -4.41 12.20
C GLU A 601 -9.83 -5.88 11.78
N ARG A 602 -10.78 -6.16 10.88
CA ARG A 602 -10.92 -7.47 10.22
C ARG A 602 -9.92 -7.68 9.08
N TYR A 603 -9.27 -6.61 8.62
CA TYR A 603 -8.35 -6.60 7.48
C TYR A 603 -6.97 -6.09 7.90
N TYR A 604 -5.97 -6.29 7.03
CA TYR A 604 -4.64 -5.70 7.23
C TYR A 604 -4.55 -4.34 6.55
N THR A 605 -4.09 -3.34 7.28
CA THR A 605 -3.65 -2.06 6.72
C THR A 605 -2.23 -2.21 6.14
N ILE A 606 -2.05 -1.70 4.92
CA ILE A 606 -0.75 -1.72 4.21
C ILE A 606 0.08 -0.50 4.64
N ILE A 607 1.35 -0.72 5.01
CA ILE A 607 2.29 0.32 5.44
C ILE A 607 3.54 0.30 4.56
N ASP A 608 3.77 1.35 3.77
CA ASP A 608 4.89 1.48 2.82
C ASP A 608 5.81 2.65 3.16
N MET A 609 6.87 2.38 3.92
CA MET A 609 7.81 3.38 4.40
C MET A 609 9.06 3.50 3.52
N THR A 610 8.87 3.87 2.25
CA THR A 610 9.99 4.14 1.34
C THR A 610 10.53 5.56 1.51
N GLY A 611 11.60 5.71 2.30
CA GLY A 611 12.40 6.94 2.40
C GLY A 611 11.69 8.11 3.10
N ASN A 612 10.99 7.86 4.20
CA ASN A 612 10.05 8.78 4.85
C ASN A 612 8.89 9.26 3.96
N ASN A 613 8.35 8.41 3.08
CA ASN A 613 7.02 8.67 2.53
C ASN A 613 5.97 8.73 3.67
N GLU A 614 4.78 9.26 3.40
CA GLU A 614 3.66 9.22 4.36
C GLU A 614 3.30 7.77 4.71
N GLY A 615 3.34 6.88 3.73
CA GLY A 615 3.42 5.43 3.89
C GLY A 615 2.22 4.72 4.53
N ILE A 616 1.24 5.45 5.04
CA ILE A 616 -0.03 4.93 5.54
C ILE A 616 -1.16 5.86 5.08
N LYS A 617 -2.33 5.28 4.80
CA LYS A 617 -3.62 5.97 4.78
C LYS A 617 -4.66 5.06 5.42
N PRO A 618 -5.19 5.35 6.62
CA PRO A 618 -6.19 4.50 7.26
C PRO A 618 -7.39 4.23 6.33
N GLY A 619 -7.83 2.96 6.28
CA GLY A 619 -8.92 2.50 5.42
C GLY A 619 -8.68 2.61 3.90
N LYS A 620 -7.49 3.00 3.45
CA LYS A 620 -7.16 3.24 2.04
C LYS A 620 -5.78 2.68 1.69
N VAL A 621 -5.49 2.61 0.40
CA VAL A 621 -4.16 2.26 -0.08
C VAL A 621 -3.19 3.41 0.20
N PRO A 622 -1.93 3.13 0.63
CA PRO A 622 -0.88 4.15 0.69
C PRO A 622 -0.71 4.88 -0.65
N SER A 623 -0.14 6.09 -0.61
CA SER A 623 0.14 6.86 -1.81
C SER A 623 1.53 7.48 -1.77
N GLY A 624 2.09 7.78 -2.94
CA GLY A 624 3.38 8.46 -3.08
C GLY A 624 4.25 7.89 -4.20
N TYR A 625 3.92 6.69 -4.69
CA TYR A 625 4.57 6.06 -5.83
C TYR A 625 3.54 5.38 -6.76
N ASP A 626 3.83 5.36 -8.06
CA ASP A 626 2.95 4.80 -9.10
C ASP A 626 2.65 3.30 -8.89
N TYR A 627 3.52 2.57 -8.19
CA TYR A 627 3.29 1.16 -7.87
C TYR A 627 2.28 0.97 -6.73
N CYS A 628 2.03 1.98 -5.89
CA CYS A 628 1.06 1.87 -4.79
C CYS A 628 -0.36 1.59 -5.31
N GLU A 629 -0.76 2.17 -6.45
CA GLU A 629 -2.07 1.88 -7.07
C GLU A 629 -2.22 0.41 -7.49
N ASN A 630 -1.10 -0.25 -7.81
CA ASN A 630 -1.08 -1.67 -8.18
C ASN A 630 -1.12 -2.61 -6.98
N ILE A 631 -0.83 -2.13 -5.76
CA ILE A 631 -0.74 -2.95 -4.55
C ILE A 631 -2.09 -3.54 -4.11
N ILE A 632 -3.21 -3.02 -4.64
CA ILE A 632 -4.56 -3.63 -4.52
C ILE A 632 -4.60 -5.03 -5.15
N ASN A 633 -3.72 -5.30 -6.12
CA ASN A 633 -3.65 -6.56 -6.86
C ASN A 633 -2.53 -7.49 -6.36
N CYS A 634 -1.90 -7.16 -5.23
CA CYS A 634 -0.85 -7.94 -4.56
C CYS A 634 -1.43 -8.75 -3.39
#